data_AF-A0A3M1KDT1-F1
#
_entry.id   AF-A0A3M1KDT1-F1
#
_cell.length_a   1.000
_cell.length_b   1.000
_cell.length_c   1.000
_cell.angle_alpha   90.00
_cell.angle_beta   90.00
_cell.angle_gamma   90.00
#
_symmetry.space_group_name_H-M   'P 1'
#
loop_
_entity.id
_entity.type
_entity.pdbx_description
1 polymer ?
#
loop_
_entity_poly.entity_id
_entity_poly.type
_entity_poly.pdbx_seq_one_letter_code
_entity_poly.pdbx_strand_id
1 'polypeptide(L)'
;MTLAKWHELLDIVQDVWTRGVAGVSVGTLVAAVAVFLVLFLLRNLFTRTVLAVIRRLARRTASRIDDEVVEALAEPIRLVPI
;
A
#
# COMPACT_ATOMS: atom_id res chain seq x y z
N MET A 1 1.93 5.08 -44.84
CA MET A 1 2.37 6.27 -44.04
C MET A 1 2.00 6.22 -42.56
N THR A 2 1.14 5.30 -42.09
CA THR A 2 0.70 5.27 -40.67
C THR A 2 1.51 4.30 -39.80
N LEU A 3 1.79 3.08 -40.27
CA LEU A 3 2.49 2.05 -39.48
C LEU A 3 3.95 2.39 -39.13
N ALA A 4 4.67 3.07 -40.03
CA ALA A 4 6.05 3.49 -39.76
C ALA A 4 6.13 4.53 -38.64
N LYS A 5 5.17 5.48 -38.60
CA LYS A 5 5.09 6.51 -37.55
C LYS A 5 4.79 5.90 -36.18
N TRP A 6 4.00 4.83 -36.11
CA TRP A 6 3.72 4.14 -34.86
C TRP A 6 4.96 3.45 -34.28
N HIS A 7 5.80 2.83 -35.12
CA HIS A 7 7.05 2.24 -34.65
C HIS A 7 8.01 3.30 -34.13
N GLU A 8 8.18 4.41 -34.86
CA GLU A 8 9.04 5.52 -34.43
C GLU A 8 8.60 6.11 -33.07
N LEU A 9 7.28 6.25 -32.86
CA LEU A 9 6.74 6.68 -31.58
C LEU A 9 7.01 5.66 -30.45
N LEU A 10 6.88 4.36 -30.73
CA LEU A 10 7.15 3.31 -29.75
C LEU A 10 8.64 3.24 -29.39
N ASP A 11 9.53 3.41 -30.37
CA ASP A 11 10.98 3.42 -30.15
C ASP A 11 11.38 4.58 -29.25
N ILE A 12 10.83 5.78 -29.48
CA ILE A 12 11.07 6.95 -28.63
C ILE A 12 10.57 6.71 -27.21
N VAL A 13 9.37 6.14 -27.05
CA VAL A 13 8.81 5.82 -25.74
C VAL A 13 9.66 4.78 -24.99
N GLN A 14 10.13 3.75 -25.70
CA GLN A 14 10.97 2.71 -25.13
C GLN A 14 12.36 3.26 -24.74
N ASP A 15 12.92 4.16 -25.54
CA ASP A 15 14.19 4.83 -25.24
C ASP A 15 14.07 5.68 -23.96
N VAL A 16 12.98 6.43 -23.80
CA VAL A 16 12.69 7.18 -22.56
C VAL A 16 12.55 6.24 -21.36
N TRP A 17 11.83 5.13 -21.51
CA TRP A 17 11.63 4.18 -20.42
C TRP A 17 12.93 3.50 -19.97
N THR A 18 13.83 3.23 -20.94
CA THR A 18 15.09 2.52 -20.74
C THR A 18 16.19 3.43 -20.23
N ARG A 19 16.39 4.61 -20.82
CA ARG A 19 17.41 5.58 -20.39
C ARG A 19 17.07 6.20 -19.04
N GLY A 20 15.77 6.30 -18.72
CA GLY A 20 15.33 6.73 -17.42
C GLY A 20 15.73 8.17 -17.07
N VAL A 21 15.76 8.48 -15.77
CA VAL A 21 16.18 9.77 -15.23
C VAL A 21 17.27 9.52 -14.18
N ALA A 22 18.36 10.29 -14.21
CA ALA A 22 19.47 10.16 -13.27
C ALA A 22 20.11 8.75 -13.20
N GLY A 23 20.08 7.98 -14.30
CA GLY A 23 20.62 6.62 -14.37
C GLY A 23 19.68 5.52 -13.86
N VAL A 24 18.44 5.86 -13.49
CA VAL A 24 17.42 4.91 -13.03
C VAL A 24 16.28 4.84 -14.03
N SER A 25 15.88 3.63 -14.44
CA SER A 25 14.78 3.43 -15.39
C SER A 25 13.45 3.99 -14.86
N VAL A 26 12.60 4.50 -15.74
CA VAL A 26 11.28 5.04 -15.35
C VAL A 26 10.42 3.94 -14.70
N GLY A 27 10.55 2.69 -15.17
CA GLY A 27 9.89 1.54 -14.58
C GLY A 27 10.23 1.33 -13.10
N THR A 28 11.48 1.54 -12.71
CA THR A 28 11.92 1.44 -11.30
C THR A 28 11.25 2.51 -10.44
N LEU A 29 11.14 3.75 -10.94
CA LEU A 29 10.48 4.85 -10.21
C LEU A 29 8.98 4.57 -10.04
N VAL A 30 8.32 4.11 -11.10
CA VAL A 30 6.90 3.72 -11.06
C VAL A 30 6.69 2.57 -10.07
N ALA A 31 7.58 1.58 -10.06
CA ALA A 31 7.51 0.47 -9.11
C ALA A 31 7.67 0.94 -7.66
N ALA A 32 8.61 1.86 -7.39
CA ALA A 32 8.80 2.42 -6.05
C ALA A 32 7.53 3.13 -5.55
N VAL A 33 6.94 3.99 -6.39
CA VAL A 33 5.67 4.66 -6.06
C VAL A 33 4.54 3.64 -5.86
N ALA A 34 4.46 2.60 -6.70
CA ALA A 34 3.46 1.55 -6.58
C ALA A 34 3.58 0.80 -5.24
N VAL A 35 4.80 0.50 -4.78
CA VAL A 35 5.03 -0.10 -3.45
C VAL A 35 4.47 0.80 -2.35
N PHE A 36 4.78 2.11 -2.39
CA PHE A 36 4.19 3.04 -1.42
C PHE A 36 2.67 3.05 -1.49
N LEU A 37 2.07 3.16 -2.68
CA LEU A 37 0.62 3.16 -2.86
C LEU A 37 -0.03 1.89 -2.30
N VAL A 38 0.57 0.72 -2.53
CA VAL A 38 0.10 -0.54 -1.95
C VAL A 38 0.16 -0.47 -0.42
N LEU A 39 1.27 -0.02 0.17
CA LEU A 39 1.38 0.15 1.61
C LEU A 39 0.36 1.14 2.18
N PHE A 40 0.12 2.27 1.49
CA PHE A 40 -0.89 3.26 1.89
C PHE A 40 -2.31 2.68 1.83
N LEU A 41 -2.62 1.86 0.82
CA LEU A 41 -3.92 1.21 0.69
C LEU A 41 -4.10 0.12 1.77
N LEU A 42 -3.03 -0.65 2.03
CA LEU A 42 -3.00 -1.66 3.09
C LEU A 42 -3.07 -1.05 4.48
N ARG A 43 -2.61 0.19 4.70
CA ARG A 43 -2.65 0.87 6.01
C ARG A 43 -4.04 0.82 6.65
N ASN A 44 -5.08 1.21 5.91
CA ASN A 44 -6.44 1.25 6.45
C ASN A 44 -7.06 -0.15 6.61
N LEU A 45 -6.67 -1.08 5.73
CA LEU A 45 -7.12 -2.47 5.82
C LEU A 45 -6.49 -3.19 7.02
N PHE A 46 -5.21 -2.93 7.29
CA PHE A 46 -4.45 -3.53 8.39
C PHE A 46 -5.07 -3.20 9.74
N THR A 47 -5.31 -1.92 10.03
CA THR A 47 -5.94 -1.49 11.30
C THR A 47 -7.31 -2.16 11.52
N ARG A 48 -8.16 -2.18 10.48
CA ARG A 48 -9.49 -2.80 10.58
C ARG A 48 -9.41 -4.32 10.79
N THR A 49 -8.50 -4.99 10.09
CA THR A 49 -8.34 -6.45 10.15
C THR A 49 -7.76 -6.86 11.50
N VAL A 50 -6.69 -6.22 11.96
CA VAL A 50 -6.05 -6.52 13.25
C VAL A 50 -7.03 -6.30 14.40
N LEU A 51 -7.74 -5.17 14.41
CA LEU A 51 -8.72 -4.89 15.46
C LEU A 51 -9.89 -5.88 15.44
N ALA A 52 -10.36 -6.29 14.26
CA ALA A 52 -11.40 -7.30 14.13
C ALA A 52 -10.95 -8.68 14.65
N VAL A 53 -9.70 -9.07 14.39
CA VAL A 53 -9.10 -10.31 14.90
C VAL A 53 -8.98 -10.25 16.42
N ILE A 54 -8.42 -9.18 16.97
CA ILE A 54 -8.26 -8.99 18.42
C ILE A 54 -9.62 -9.03 19.13
N ARG A 55 -10.63 -8.32 18.61
CA ARG A 55 -12.02 -8.37 19.13
C ARG A 55 -12.64 -9.78 19.04
N ARG A 56 -12.28 -10.58 18.05
CA ARG A 56 -12.78 -11.96 17.90
C ARG A 56 -12.09 -12.90 18.89
N LEU A 57 -10.80 -12.70 19.16
CA LEU A 57 -10.08 -13.44 20.19
C LEU A 57 -10.58 -13.11 21.59
N ALA A 58 -10.76 -11.83 21.92
CA ALA A 58 -11.25 -11.41 23.23
C ALA A 58 -12.67 -11.92 23.53
N ARG A 59 -13.57 -11.94 22.54
CA ARG A 59 -14.91 -12.53 22.70
C ARG A 59 -14.93 -14.03 22.98
N ARG A 60 -13.83 -14.76 22.76
CA ARG A 60 -13.72 -16.17 23.20
C ARG A 60 -13.48 -16.30 24.71
N THR A 61 -13.19 -15.20 25.40
CA THR A 61 -12.95 -15.16 26.84
C THR A 61 -14.03 -14.29 27.49
N ALA A 62 -14.81 -14.84 28.42
CA ALA A 62 -15.93 -14.16 29.06
C ALA A 62 -15.49 -13.23 30.22
N SER A 63 -14.47 -12.39 30.00
CA SER A 63 -13.87 -11.53 31.03
C SER A 63 -14.05 -10.06 30.69
N ARG A 64 -14.60 -9.28 31.63
CA ARG A 64 -14.79 -7.83 31.51
C ARG A 64 -13.47 -7.06 31.35
N ILE A 65 -12.37 -7.65 31.83
CA ILE A 65 -11.01 -7.11 31.73
C ILE A 65 -10.49 -7.20 30.29
N ASP A 66 -10.84 -8.27 29.56
CA ASP A 66 -10.35 -8.46 28.19
C ASP A 66 -10.98 -7.45 27.23
N ASP A 67 -12.24 -7.07 27.46
CA ASP A 67 -12.92 -6.02 26.68
C ASP A 67 -12.27 -4.64 26.91
N GLU A 68 -11.92 -4.28 28.15
CA GLU A 68 -11.18 -3.04 28.47
C GLU A 68 -9.78 -3.02 27.85
N VAL A 69 -9.07 -4.16 27.84
CA VAL A 69 -7.75 -4.28 27.20
C VAL A 69 -7.86 -4.12 25.68
N VAL A 70 -8.90 -4.66 25.05
CA VAL A 70 -9.14 -4.48 23.61
C VAL A 70 -9.46 -3.03 23.27
N GLU A 71 -10.25 -2.35 24.10
CA GLU A 71 -10.58 -0.93 23.96
C GLU A 71 -9.30 -0.08 24.08
N ALA A 72 -8.47 -0.34 25.10
CA ALA A 72 -7.20 0.33 25.34
C ALA A 72 -6.15 0.05 24.24
N LEU A 73 -6.20 -1.11 23.58
CA LEU A 73 -5.34 -1.44 22.43
C LEU A 73 -5.89 -0.87 21.11
N ALA A 74 -7.19 -0.59 21.02
CA ALA A 74 -7.79 0.00 19.82
C ALA A 74 -7.21 1.38 19.53
N GLU A 75 -6.91 2.15 20.57
CA GLU A 75 -6.39 3.51 20.45
C GLU A 75 -4.93 3.57 19.94
N PRO A 76 -3.95 2.82 20.50
CA PRO A 76 -2.60 2.69 19.94
C PRO A 76 -2.56 2.08 18.52
N ILE A 77 -3.37 1.04 18.27
CA ILE A 77 -3.38 0.32 16.98
C ILE A 77 -4.04 1.16 15.89
N ARG A 78 -4.89 2.13 16.25
CA ARG A 78 -5.50 3.01 15.27
C ARG A 78 -4.48 3.83 14.49
N LEU A 79 -3.25 4.07 14.98
CA LEU A 79 -2.14 4.68 14.22
C LEU A 79 -2.56 5.91 13.38
N VAL A 80 -3.59 6.61 13.83
CA VAL A 80 -4.07 7.88 13.30
C VAL A 80 -3.86 8.86 14.45
N PRO A 81 -2.80 9.69 14.41
CA PRO A 81 -2.85 10.94 15.13
C PRO A 81 -3.93 11.76 14.43
N ILE A 82 -4.95 12.15 15.20
CA ILE A 82 -5.96 13.13 14.78
C ILE A 82 -5.25 14.45 14.46
#